data_AF-A0A0Q6WBU7-F1
#
_entry.id   AF-A0A0Q6WBU7-F1
#
_cell.length_a   1.000
_cell.length_b   1.000
_cell.length_c   1.000
_cell.angle_alpha   90.00
_cell.angle_beta   90.00
_cell.angle_gamma   90.00
#
_symmetry.space_group_name_H-M   'P 1'
#
loop_
_entity.id
_entity.type
_entity.pdbx_description
1 polymer ?
#
loop_
_entity_poly.entity_id
_entity_poly.type
_entity_poly.pdbx_seq_one_letter_code
_entity_poly.pdbx_strand_id
1 'polypeptide(L)'
;MTKFMKFVAAASLLASSLFAAPAAFAGWVITQGCGGCGPTTTVEFFIVGDTGAGPFAGPGLSTLPAGWVANLVNPNYVIASGPSVNLSGWTENYLGNIADSVEVDLFFWAGAPLQSTISFAANYTRTGGGLSLHCQSFGAGCNTMDDPTGVNYNRSGVLPEPATLALVGMSLLGLASSRRRRA
;
A
#
# COMPACT_ATOMS: atom_id res chain seq x y z
N MET A 1 8.47 65.62 30.27
CA MET A 1 8.07 64.23 30.58
C MET A 1 6.75 63.93 29.89
N THR A 2 6.56 62.68 29.44
CA THR A 2 5.43 62.10 28.66
C THR A 2 5.55 62.20 27.13
N LYS A 3 5.89 61.07 26.49
CA LYS A 3 5.43 60.57 25.17
C LYS A 3 6.25 59.31 24.79
N PHE A 4 5.87 58.15 25.30
CA PHE A 4 6.29 56.86 24.75
C PHE A 4 5.24 55.81 25.10
N MET A 5 4.20 55.71 24.28
CA MET A 5 3.27 54.59 24.26
C MET A 5 2.43 54.74 23.01
N LYS A 6 2.57 53.78 22.07
CA LYS A 6 1.66 53.41 20.96
C LYS A 6 2.48 52.88 19.77
N PHE A 7 3.08 51.70 19.89
CA PHE A 7 3.53 50.93 18.72
C PHE A 7 3.66 49.42 19.01
N VAL A 8 2.75 48.85 19.80
CA VAL A 8 2.69 47.40 20.02
C VAL A 8 1.24 46.93 19.92
N ALA A 9 0.68 46.95 18.71
CA ALA A 9 -0.66 46.36 18.47
C ALA A 9 -0.92 45.95 17.01
N ALA A 10 0.11 45.87 16.14
CA ALA A 10 -0.09 45.61 14.71
C ALA A 10 0.72 44.43 14.15
N ALA A 11 1.42 43.65 15.00
CA ALA A 11 2.27 42.54 14.54
C ALA A 11 1.71 41.14 14.86
N SER A 12 0.62 41.02 15.61
CA SER A 12 0.08 39.73 16.08
C SER A 12 -1.09 39.17 15.24
N LEU A 13 -1.51 39.86 14.19
CA LEU A 13 -2.67 39.46 13.35
C LEU A 13 -2.30 38.91 11.96
N LEU A 14 -1.00 38.78 11.65
CA LEU A 14 -0.51 38.37 10.32
C LEU A 14 0.23 37.02 10.32
N ALA A 15 0.31 36.32 11.45
CA ALA A 15 0.99 35.02 11.55
C ALA A 15 0.04 33.80 11.46
N SER A 16 -1.26 34.02 11.30
CA SER A 16 -2.28 32.95 11.41
C SER A 16 -2.75 32.36 10.08
N SER A 17 -2.20 32.78 8.93
CA SER A 17 -2.83 32.55 7.61
C SER A 17 -2.03 31.73 6.61
N LEU A 18 -1.08 30.88 7.02
CA LEU A 18 -0.30 30.07 6.04
C LEU A 18 -0.04 28.60 6.39
N PHE A 19 -0.72 28.05 7.39
CA PHE A 19 -0.86 26.59 7.48
C PHE A 19 -2.30 26.22 7.14
N ALA A 20 -2.59 26.20 5.83
CA ALA A 20 -3.67 25.36 5.36
C ALA A 20 -3.31 23.93 5.79
N ALA A 21 -4.00 23.42 6.82
CA ALA A 21 -3.95 22.00 7.10
C ALA A 21 -4.28 21.28 5.77
N PRO A 22 -3.50 20.27 5.36
CA PRO A 22 -3.86 19.49 4.19
C PRO A 22 -5.31 19.04 4.40
N ALA A 23 -6.17 19.35 3.42
CA ALA A 23 -7.57 18.98 3.48
C ALA A 23 -7.63 17.49 3.86
N ALA A 24 -8.28 17.18 4.98
CA ALA A 24 -8.44 15.81 5.41
C ALA A 24 -9.24 15.10 4.33
N PHE A 25 -8.56 14.31 3.49
CA PHE A 25 -9.23 13.41 2.56
C PHE A 25 -10.09 12.46 3.39
N ALA A 26 -11.36 12.31 3.02
CA ALA A 26 -12.22 11.34 3.66
C ALA A 26 -11.62 9.93 3.46
N GLY A 27 -11.47 9.19 4.55
CA GLY A 27 -11.01 7.81 4.49
C GLY A 27 -12.14 6.89 4.04
N TRP A 28 -11.83 5.88 3.23
CA TRP A 28 -12.77 4.82 2.85
C TRP A 28 -12.07 3.46 2.80
N VAL A 29 -12.85 2.38 2.81
CA VAL A 29 -12.32 1.01 2.87
C VAL A 29 -12.95 0.08 1.83
N ILE A 30 -12.21 -0.95 1.42
CA ILE A 30 -12.71 -2.14 0.74
C ILE A 30 -12.38 -3.35 1.60
N THR A 31 -13.37 -4.20 1.85
CA THR A 31 -13.11 -5.51 2.45
C THR A 31 -13.17 -6.55 1.35
N GLN A 32 -12.05 -7.20 1.11
CA GLN A 32 -11.95 -8.32 0.18
C GLN A 32 -12.06 -9.63 0.93
N GLY A 33 -12.72 -10.59 0.31
CA GLY A 33 -12.73 -11.98 0.74
C GLY A 33 -12.05 -12.82 -0.31
N CYS A 34 -11.27 -13.79 0.14
CA CYS A 34 -10.85 -14.86 -0.74
C CYS A 34 -11.11 -16.19 -0.03
N GLY A 35 -11.72 -17.15 -0.71
CA GLY A 35 -12.24 -18.39 -0.11
C GLY A 35 -11.17 -19.37 0.39
N GLY A 36 -10.01 -18.88 0.84
CA GLY A 36 -8.86 -19.66 1.31
C GLY A 36 -7.64 -19.55 0.39
N CYS A 37 -7.14 -18.33 0.12
CA CYS A 37 -5.91 -18.16 -0.65
C CYS A 37 -4.72 -18.65 0.18
N GLY A 38 -4.07 -19.74 -0.23
CA GLY A 38 -2.84 -20.13 0.45
C GLY A 38 -2.28 -21.51 0.15
N PRO A 39 -1.17 -21.86 0.83
CA PRO A 39 -0.56 -21.13 1.97
C PRO A 39 0.02 -19.76 1.57
N THR A 40 -0.05 -18.75 2.45
CA THR A 40 0.50 -17.40 2.24
C THR A 40 1.23 -16.91 3.48
N THR A 41 2.39 -16.29 3.31
CA THR A 41 3.24 -15.68 4.36
C THR A 41 3.45 -14.18 4.16
N THR A 42 3.36 -13.68 2.93
CA THR A 42 3.51 -12.26 2.60
C THR A 42 2.50 -11.85 1.52
N VAL A 43 2.00 -10.63 1.58
CA VAL A 43 1.16 -10.02 0.56
C VAL A 43 1.64 -8.61 0.22
N GLU A 44 1.51 -8.23 -1.04
CA GLU A 44 1.98 -6.95 -1.59
C GLU A 44 0.93 -6.37 -2.52
N PHE A 45 0.43 -5.16 -2.21
CA PHE A 45 -0.59 -4.50 -3.02
C PHE A 45 -0.08 -3.18 -3.58
N PHE A 46 -0.34 -2.95 -4.86
CA PHE A 46 0.15 -1.81 -5.63
C PHE A 46 -1.01 -1.10 -6.32
N ILE A 47 -1.16 0.19 -6.09
CA ILE A 47 -2.06 1.02 -6.91
C ILE A 47 -1.36 1.26 -8.26
N VAL A 48 -1.96 0.75 -9.33
CA VAL A 48 -1.45 0.87 -10.70
C VAL A 48 -2.22 1.91 -11.52
N GLY A 49 -3.47 2.19 -11.14
CA GLY A 49 -4.31 3.24 -11.71
C GLY A 49 -5.16 3.91 -10.64
N ASP A 50 -5.30 5.23 -10.70
CA ASP A 50 -6.13 6.01 -9.78
C ASP A 50 -6.68 7.25 -10.50
N THR A 51 -8.00 7.43 -10.48
CA THR A 51 -8.69 8.58 -11.07
C THR A 51 -9.37 9.47 -10.03
N GLY A 52 -8.94 9.43 -8.77
CA GLY A 52 -9.49 10.23 -7.66
C GLY A 52 -9.92 9.41 -6.45
N ALA A 53 -9.83 8.08 -6.54
CA ALA A 53 -10.09 7.16 -5.44
C ALA A 53 -9.04 7.34 -4.34
N GLY A 54 -7.83 7.71 -4.75
CA GLY A 54 -6.73 8.19 -3.94
C GLY A 54 -5.86 7.09 -3.32
N PRO A 55 -4.79 7.47 -2.62
CA PRO A 55 -3.76 6.54 -2.14
C PRO A 55 -4.23 5.70 -0.96
N PHE A 56 -3.44 4.69 -0.59
CA PHE A 56 -3.64 3.96 0.66
C PHE A 56 -3.53 4.89 1.89
N ALA A 57 -4.46 4.75 2.83
CA ALA A 57 -4.44 5.39 4.15
C ALA A 57 -3.68 4.51 5.14
N GLY A 58 -2.79 5.08 5.97
CA GLY A 58 -2.02 4.30 6.95
C GLY A 58 -2.91 3.55 7.94
N PRO A 59 -2.69 2.23 8.17
CA PRO A 59 -1.52 1.41 7.79
C PRO A 59 -1.56 0.76 6.38
N GLY A 60 -2.55 1.06 5.56
CA GLY A 60 -2.80 0.50 4.23
C GLY A 60 -3.72 -0.70 4.31
N LEU A 61 -3.34 -1.73 5.07
CA LEU A 61 -4.14 -2.94 5.29
C LEU A 61 -4.56 -3.11 6.75
N SER A 62 -5.78 -3.58 6.95
CA SER A 62 -6.37 -3.93 8.25
C SER A 62 -7.12 -5.27 8.15
N THR A 63 -7.67 -5.74 9.29
CA THR A 63 -8.37 -7.03 9.43
C THR A 63 -7.56 -8.28 9.03
N LEU A 64 -6.23 -8.16 9.02
CA LEU A 64 -5.32 -9.27 8.76
C LEU A 64 -5.34 -10.32 9.89
N PRO A 65 -4.94 -11.58 9.59
CA PRO A 65 -4.85 -12.63 10.60
C PRO A 65 -3.93 -12.29 11.77
N ALA A 66 -4.14 -12.95 12.91
CA ALA A 66 -3.29 -12.74 14.08
C ALA A 66 -1.80 -13.01 13.78
N GLY A 67 -0.94 -12.11 14.24
CA GLY A 67 0.51 -12.17 13.98
C GLY A 67 0.96 -11.57 12.64
N TRP A 68 0.03 -11.12 11.80
CA TRP A 68 0.37 -10.34 10.61
C TRP A 68 0.56 -8.86 10.93
N VAL A 69 1.49 -8.24 10.22
CA VAL A 69 1.78 -6.81 10.32
C VAL A 69 1.75 -6.20 8.93
N ALA A 70 1.01 -5.12 8.76
CA ALA A 70 0.97 -4.31 7.55
C ALA A 70 1.89 -3.09 7.67
N ASN A 71 2.61 -2.79 6.60
CA ASN A 71 3.48 -1.63 6.47
C ASN A 71 3.14 -0.89 5.18
N LEU A 72 2.68 0.35 5.34
CA LEU A 72 2.57 1.28 4.22
C LEU A 72 3.97 1.78 3.85
N VAL A 73 4.52 1.25 2.77
CA VAL A 73 5.88 1.58 2.31
C VAL A 73 5.88 2.96 1.64
N ASN A 74 4.85 3.22 0.83
CA ASN A 74 4.55 4.52 0.26
C ASN A 74 3.04 4.62 -0.04
N PRO A 75 2.50 5.79 -0.42
CA PRO A 75 1.06 5.97 -0.64
C PRO A 75 0.41 5.00 -1.64
N ASN A 76 1.17 4.39 -2.56
CA ASN A 76 0.66 3.47 -3.59
C ASN A 76 1.12 2.02 -3.37
N TYR A 77 1.82 1.72 -2.27
CA TYR A 77 2.38 0.40 -2.02
C TYR A 77 2.31 0.02 -0.54
N VAL A 78 1.62 -1.08 -0.27
CA VAL A 78 1.54 -1.69 1.05
C VAL A 78 2.01 -3.14 0.99
N ILE A 79 2.76 -3.54 2.00
CA ILE A 79 3.20 -4.92 2.21
C ILE A 79 2.72 -5.39 3.57
N ALA A 80 2.24 -6.63 3.66
CA ALA A 80 1.96 -7.26 4.93
C ALA A 80 2.54 -8.67 4.99
N SER A 81 3.00 -9.07 6.17
CA SER A 81 3.63 -10.37 6.37
C SER A 81 3.31 -10.92 7.75
N GLY A 82 3.29 -12.24 7.87
CA GLY A 82 3.05 -12.92 9.14
C GLY A 82 3.28 -14.43 9.06
N PRO A 83 2.80 -15.19 10.06
CA PRO A 83 2.80 -16.65 10.01
C PRO A 83 2.07 -17.18 8.77
N SER A 84 2.51 -18.33 8.26
CA SER A 84 1.89 -18.99 7.11
C SER A 84 0.43 -19.35 7.42
N VAL A 85 -0.50 -18.84 6.62
CA VAL A 85 -1.94 -19.06 6.77
C VAL A 85 -2.62 -19.18 5.41
N ASN A 86 -3.83 -19.77 5.40
CA ASN A 86 -4.75 -19.60 4.28
C ASN A 86 -5.56 -18.32 4.53
N LEU A 87 -5.31 -17.28 3.76
CA LEU A 87 -5.99 -16.00 3.91
C LEU A 87 -7.46 -16.13 3.51
N SER A 88 -8.34 -15.62 4.36
CA SER A 88 -9.80 -15.61 4.12
C SER A 88 -10.33 -14.24 3.72
N GLY A 89 -9.61 -13.17 4.05
CA GLY A 89 -9.96 -11.80 3.71
C GLY A 89 -9.03 -10.78 4.33
N TRP A 90 -9.19 -9.54 3.92
CA TRP A 90 -8.44 -8.38 4.40
C TRP A 90 -9.24 -7.10 4.10
N THR A 91 -8.84 -6.00 4.73
CA THR A 91 -9.41 -4.68 4.48
C THR A 91 -8.35 -3.72 3.97
N GLU A 92 -8.61 -3.08 2.85
CA GLU A 92 -7.78 -2.05 2.23
C GLU A 92 -8.32 -0.68 2.62
N ASN A 93 -7.44 0.21 3.08
CA ASN A 93 -7.80 1.53 3.59
C ASN A 93 -7.25 2.58 2.64
N TYR A 94 -8.08 3.54 2.24
CA TYR A 94 -7.77 4.56 1.25
C TYR A 94 -8.10 5.96 1.75
N LEU A 95 -7.40 6.95 1.20
CA LEU A 95 -7.69 8.36 1.31
C LEU A 95 -8.31 8.82 -0.01
N GLY A 96 -9.49 9.44 0.00
CA GLY A 96 -10.06 9.99 -1.23
C GLY A 96 -11.56 9.76 -1.33
N ASN A 97 -12.04 9.48 -2.54
CA ASN A 97 -13.47 9.32 -2.78
C ASN A 97 -13.79 7.92 -3.30
N ILE A 98 -14.61 7.21 -2.55
CA ILE A 98 -15.09 5.86 -2.86
C ILE A 98 -15.84 5.76 -4.20
N ALA A 99 -16.35 6.87 -4.73
CA ALA A 99 -17.06 6.92 -6.00
C ALA A 99 -16.13 6.92 -7.23
N ASP A 100 -14.87 7.30 -7.04
CA ASP A 100 -13.87 7.37 -8.11
C ASP A 100 -13.22 6.00 -8.35
N SER A 101 -12.37 5.88 -9.38
CA SER A 101 -11.80 4.61 -9.80
C SER A 101 -10.38 4.37 -9.27
N VAL A 102 -10.12 3.13 -8.86
CA VAL A 102 -8.77 2.62 -8.52
C VAL A 102 -8.56 1.26 -9.16
N GLU A 103 -7.34 1.02 -9.60
CA GLU A 103 -6.85 -0.26 -10.08
C GLU A 103 -5.67 -0.70 -9.20
N VAL A 104 -5.73 -1.94 -8.72
CA VAL A 104 -4.78 -2.48 -7.74
C VAL A 104 -4.32 -3.86 -8.16
N ASP A 105 -3.00 -4.03 -8.23
CA ASP A 105 -2.35 -5.34 -8.35
C ASP A 105 -2.05 -5.91 -6.96
N LEU A 106 -2.33 -7.20 -6.77
CA LEU A 106 -2.15 -7.93 -5.52
C LEU A 106 -1.32 -9.18 -5.75
N PHE A 107 -0.27 -9.34 -4.96
CA PHE A 107 0.61 -10.51 -5.00
C PHE A 107 0.64 -11.18 -3.64
N PHE A 108 0.49 -12.50 -3.63
CA PHE A 108 0.47 -13.34 -2.45
C PHE A 108 1.60 -14.35 -2.58
N TRP A 109 2.45 -14.39 -1.55
CA TRP A 109 3.68 -15.14 -1.53
C TRP A 109 3.62 -16.21 -0.45
N ALA A 110 4.19 -17.37 -0.74
CA ALA A 110 4.28 -18.52 0.15
C ALA A 110 5.72 -19.01 0.25
N GLY A 111 6.05 -19.63 1.38
CA GLY A 111 7.36 -20.22 1.63
C GLY A 111 8.24 -19.41 2.57
N ALA A 112 9.43 -19.96 2.83
CA ALA A 112 10.43 -19.32 3.68
C ALA A 112 11.09 -18.13 2.96
N PRO A 113 11.67 -17.17 3.70
CA PRO A 113 12.51 -16.14 3.12
C PRO A 113 13.58 -16.75 2.21
N LEU A 114 13.81 -16.12 1.05
CA LEU A 114 14.70 -16.56 -0.04
C LEU A 114 14.28 -17.84 -0.78
N GLN A 115 13.14 -18.43 -0.42
CA GLN A 115 12.50 -19.54 -1.13
C GLN A 115 11.02 -19.24 -1.40
N SER A 116 10.65 -17.96 -1.38
CA SER A 116 9.27 -17.55 -1.59
C SER A 116 8.85 -17.74 -3.04
N THR A 117 7.62 -18.20 -3.22
CA THR A 117 6.98 -18.37 -4.52
C THR A 117 5.63 -17.69 -4.49
N ILE A 118 5.18 -17.18 -5.64
CA ILE A 118 3.84 -16.62 -5.74
C ILE A 118 2.85 -17.79 -5.59
N SER A 119 2.01 -17.74 -4.55
CA SER A 119 0.89 -18.66 -4.40
C SER A 119 -0.29 -18.19 -5.25
N PHE A 120 -0.50 -16.88 -5.30
CA PHE A 120 -1.67 -16.27 -5.91
C PHE A 120 -1.36 -14.84 -6.35
N ALA A 121 -1.87 -14.43 -7.52
CA ALA A 121 -1.81 -13.04 -7.98
C ALA A 121 -3.20 -12.62 -8.45
N ALA A 122 -3.52 -11.34 -8.28
CA ALA A 122 -4.77 -10.76 -8.74
C ALA A 122 -4.58 -9.31 -9.16
N ASN A 123 -5.51 -8.82 -9.97
CA ASN A 123 -5.74 -7.41 -10.19
C ASN A 123 -7.22 -7.15 -9.89
N TYR A 124 -7.54 -6.02 -9.29
CA TYR A 124 -8.91 -5.55 -9.33
C TYR A 124 -9.00 -4.11 -9.80
N THR A 125 -10.09 -3.81 -10.48
CA THR A 125 -10.53 -2.45 -10.76
C THR A 125 -11.81 -2.17 -9.98
N ARG A 126 -11.86 -1.02 -9.33
CA ARG A 126 -13.08 -0.48 -8.75
C ARG A 126 -13.50 0.75 -9.54
N THR A 127 -14.77 0.82 -9.93
CA THR A 127 -15.32 1.98 -10.65
C THR A 127 -16.77 2.21 -10.23
N GLY A 128 -17.12 3.41 -9.76
CA GLY A 128 -18.50 3.78 -9.45
C GLY A 128 -19.18 2.87 -8.41
N GLY A 129 -18.40 2.32 -7.47
CA GLY A 129 -18.88 1.37 -6.46
C GLY A 129 -18.91 -0.10 -6.88
N GLY A 130 -18.73 -0.43 -8.16
CA GLY A 130 -18.56 -1.79 -8.65
C GLY A 130 -17.11 -2.26 -8.51
N LEU A 131 -16.91 -3.55 -8.20
CA LEU A 131 -15.61 -4.19 -8.09
C LEU A 131 -15.48 -5.31 -9.12
N SER A 132 -14.44 -5.26 -9.94
CA SER A 132 -14.07 -6.31 -10.89
C SER A 132 -12.73 -6.89 -10.46
N LEU A 133 -12.73 -8.15 -10.03
CA LEU A 133 -11.54 -8.88 -9.60
C LEU A 133 -11.17 -9.92 -10.65
N HIS A 134 -9.90 -9.94 -11.03
CA HIS A 134 -9.29 -10.89 -11.94
C HIS A 134 -8.15 -11.59 -11.22
N CYS A 135 -8.18 -12.91 -11.24
CA CYS A 135 -7.25 -13.76 -10.51
C CYS A 135 -6.41 -14.61 -11.46
N GLN A 136 -5.17 -14.86 -11.05
CA GLN A 136 -4.37 -15.96 -11.55
C GLN A 136 -3.93 -16.84 -10.38
N SER A 137 -4.41 -18.08 -10.37
CA SER A 137 -4.04 -19.09 -9.36
C SER A 137 -2.79 -19.86 -9.80
N PHE A 138 -1.83 -19.99 -8.89
CA PHE A 138 -0.64 -20.86 -9.07
C PHE A 138 -0.72 -22.12 -8.20
N GLY A 139 -1.95 -22.61 -7.96
CA GLY A 139 -2.23 -23.80 -7.15
C GLY A 139 -2.78 -23.53 -5.75
N ALA A 140 -3.04 -22.27 -5.39
CA ALA A 140 -3.43 -21.83 -4.05
C ALA A 140 -4.88 -21.32 -3.91
N GLY A 141 -5.71 -21.47 -4.96
CA GLY A 141 -7.15 -21.21 -4.91
C GLY A 141 -7.56 -19.78 -5.23
N CYS A 142 -7.88 -19.54 -6.49
CA CYS A 142 -8.88 -18.54 -6.90
C CYS A 142 -9.66 -19.14 -8.09
N ASN A 143 -10.54 -20.08 -7.79
CA ASN A 143 -11.12 -20.99 -8.79
C ASN A 143 -12.35 -20.42 -9.53
N THR A 144 -12.77 -19.20 -9.21
CA THR A 144 -14.05 -18.63 -9.68
C THR A 144 -13.91 -17.32 -10.43
N MET A 145 -12.69 -16.79 -10.60
CA MET A 145 -12.45 -15.47 -11.19
C MET A 145 -11.18 -15.46 -12.05
N ASP A 146 -11.00 -16.45 -12.92
CA ASP A 146 -9.86 -16.49 -13.84
C ASP A 146 -9.78 -15.21 -14.68
N ASP A 147 -8.59 -14.63 -14.76
CA ASP A 147 -8.32 -13.43 -15.54
C ASP A 147 -8.56 -13.69 -17.06
N PRO A 148 -9.58 -13.08 -17.68
CA PRO A 148 -9.88 -13.29 -19.09
C PRO A 148 -8.90 -12.56 -20.03
N THR A 149 -8.07 -11.65 -19.50
CA THR A 149 -7.14 -10.84 -20.29
C THR A 149 -5.88 -11.62 -20.72
N GLY A 150 -5.62 -12.77 -20.09
CA GLY A 150 -4.43 -13.57 -20.36
C GLY A 150 -3.12 -12.92 -19.90
N VAL A 151 -3.19 -11.89 -19.04
CA VAL A 151 -2.00 -11.34 -18.39
C VAL A 151 -1.35 -12.42 -17.55
N ASN A 152 -0.08 -12.67 -17.81
CA ASN A 152 0.68 -13.69 -17.11
C ASN A 152 1.46 -13.06 -15.95
N TYR A 153 0.91 -13.16 -14.76
CA TYR A 153 1.55 -12.81 -13.49
C TYR A 153 2.53 -13.89 -13.00
N ASN A 154 2.77 -14.96 -13.77
CA ASN A 154 3.75 -15.99 -13.43
C ASN A 154 5.16 -15.40 -13.40
N ARG A 155 5.67 -15.15 -12.19
CA ARG A 155 7.05 -14.73 -11.94
C ARG A 155 7.95 -15.92 -11.56
N SER A 156 7.61 -17.15 -11.98
CA SER A 156 8.45 -18.33 -11.71
C SER A 156 9.77 -18.24 -12.48
N GLY A 157 10.85 -18.03 -11.73
CA GLY A 157 12.21 -17.91 -12.26
C GLY A 157 12.85 -16.58 -11.91
N VAL A 158 13.63 -16.56 -10.83
CA VAL A 158 14.68 -15.57 -10.55
C VAL A 158 14.18 -14.12 -10.45
N LEU A 159 13.23 -13.84 -9.56
CA LEU A 159 12.98 -12.48 -9.10
C LEU A 159 13.30 -12.41 -7.60
N PRO A 160 14.35 -11.68 -7.19
CA PRO A 160 14.65 -11.51 -5.79
C PRO A 160 13.53 -10.69 -5.14
N GLU A 161 13.13 -11.10 -3.94
CA GLU A 161 12.06 -10.50 -3.13
C GLU A 161 12.05 -8.95 -3.21
N PRO A 162 10.88 -8.30 -3.38
CA PRO A 162 10.81 -6.84 -3.46
C PRO A 162 11.19 -6.16 -2.14
N ALA A 163 10.90 -6.79 -1.00
CA ALA A 163 11.18 -6.21 0.31
C ALA A 163 12.68 -6.14 0.62
N THR A 164 13.45 -7.20 0.37
CA THR A 164 14.90 -7.18 0.63
C THR A 164 15.66 -6.37 -0.41
N LEU A 165 15.29 -6.37 -1.70
CA LEU A 165 15.99 -5.54 -2.69
C LEU A 165 15.71 -4.04 -2.53
N ALA A 166 14.47 -3.64 -2.21
CA ALA A 166 14.17 -2.23 -1.95
C ALA A 166 14.86 -1.75 -0.66
N LEU A 167 14.87 -2.56 0.41
CA LEU A 167 15.61 -2.22 1.63
C LEU A 167 17.13 -2.24 1.43
N VAL A 168 17.70 -3.22 0.72
CA VAL A 168 19.14 -3.30 0.42
C VAL A 168 19.56 -2.14 -0.50
N GLY A 169 18.76 -1.82 -1.52
CA GLY A 169 18.99 -0.67 -2.39
C GLY A 169 18.98 0.66 -1.64
N MET A 170 18.00 0.87 -0.76
CA MET A 170 17.92 2.10 0.05
C MET A 170 19.00 2.19 1.13
N SER A 171 19.37 1.07 1.76
CA SER A 171 20.43 1.04 2.77
C SER A 171 21.83 1.22 2.16
N LEU A 172 22.10 0.70 0.97
CA LEU A 172 23.34 0.95 0.22
C LEU A 172 23.45 2.41 -0.24
N LEU A 173 22.37 3.04 -0.71
CA LEU A 173 22.34 4.46 -1.06
C LEU A 173 22.54 5.37 0.17
N GLY A 174 21.98 5.00 1.32
CA GLY A 174 22.22 5.68 2.61
C GLY A 174 23.68 5.59 3.08
N LEU A 175 24.32 4.43 2.92
CA LEU A 175 25.74 4.24 3.24
C LEU A 175 26.69 4.97 2.28
N ALA A 176 26.37 4.99 0.98
CA ALA A 176 27.17 5.71 -0.02
C ALA A 176 27.09 7.24 0.17
N SER A 177 25.91 7.77 0.50
CA SER A 177 25.71 9.20 0.74
C SER A 177 26.30 9.68 2.08
N SER A 178 26.34 8.84 3.11
CA SER A 178 26.98 9.16 4.38
C SER A 178 28.52 9.17 4.30
N ARG A 179 29.13 8.33 3.44
CA ARG A 179 30.59 8.38 3.18
C ARG A 179 31.03 9.63 2.42
N ARG A 180 30.20 10.15 1.50
CA ARG A 180 30.49 11.41 0.77
C ARG A 180 30.44 12.68 1.64
N ARG A 181 29.82 12.63 2.83
CA ARG A 181 29.80 13.77 3.78
C ARG A 181 30.94 13.72 4.81
N ARG A 182 31.82 12.71 4.76
CA ARG A 182 32.97 12.55 5.67
C ARG A 182 34.32 12.50 4.93
N ALA A 183 34.36 12.85 3.65
CA ALA A 183 35.59 13.09 2.90
C ALA A 183 35.75 14.59 2.65
#